data_AF-A0AAW0NZX6-F1
#
_entry.id   AF-A0AAW0NZX6-F1
#
_cell.length_a   1.000
_cell.length_b   1.000
_cell.length_c   1.000
_cell.angle_alpha   90.00
_cell.angle_beta   90.00
_cell.angle_gamma   90.00
#
_symmetry.space_group_name_H-M   'P 1'
#
loop_
_entity.id
_entity.type
_entity.pdbx_description
1 polymer ?
#
loop_
_entity_poly.entity_id
_entity_poly.type
_entity_poly.pdbx_seq_one_letter_code
_entity_poly.pdbx_strand_id
1 'polypeptide(L)'
;MKDLKTLREKRGEGGSDAWIGLNNMTTSDRFWLWSEPEKMYNKNDDNWYDGEPNDKNGPENCVFIDQNKQWYDDDCGTSRCFICYKGSSVINMTKANWTTAQRFCRENQGDLISDKLALDKIDTTSTPVQSCDNLKRFWIGLFRDTWNWSDGSSSSFRNWRQDDRIMNKDYTHDNKDCVKLGAEGEFIRDYCTQTNPFICYSDLFILVKEKKNFEEALVYCRRNHRDLVWFIDQPDLKKMAQEKAQMAETEVVWVGLFYVCFLESWIWVNGDYVDSDWNWEDPGENDCNLAGAMEKGGENQWVKKHLGDRYNFLCVRKG
;
A
#
# COMPACT_ATOMS: atom_id res chain seq x y z
N MET A 1 -7.23 4.25 -0.20
CA MET A 1 -6.81 5.67 -0.08
C MET A 1 -5.35 5.69 0.41
N LYS A 2 -4.40 6.09 -0.45
CA LYS A 2 -2.95 5.88 -0.19
C LYS A 2 -2.06 7.10 -0.43
N ASP A 3 -2.65 8.25 -0.73
CA ASP A 3 -1.91 9.48 -1.01
C ASP A 3 -2.57 10.67 -0.30
N LEU A 4 -1.71 11.50 0.31
CA LEU A 4 -2.08 12.75 0.97
C LEU A 4 -2.75 13.71 0.01
N LYS A 5 -2.29 13.76 -1.26
CA LYS A 5 -2.85 14.66 -2.27
C LYS A 5 -4.31 14.34 -2.52
N THR A 6 -4.65 13.06 -2.74
CA THR A 6 -6.04 12.60 -2.91
C THR A 6 -6.92 12.93 -1.71
N LEU A 7 -6.38 12.77 -0.49
CA LEU A 7 -7.07 13.11 0.76
C LEU A 7 -7.36 14.61 0.86
N ARG A 8 -6.38 15.46 0.55
CA ARG A 8 -6.52 16.93 0.57
C ARG A 8 -7.49 17.42 -0.51
N GLU A 9 -7.40 16.89 -1.72
CA GLU A 9 -8.32 17.21 -2.82
C GLU A 9 -9.78 16.90 -2.46
N LYS A 10 -10.03 15.72 -1.87
CA LYS A 10 -11.39 15.32 -1.46
C LYS A 10 -11.93 16.13 -0.28
N ARG A 11 -11.07 16.60 0.62
CA ARG A 11 -11.47 17.51 1.70
C ARG A 11 -11.82 18.90 1.16
N GLY A 12 -11.10 19.35 0.12
CA GLY A 12 -11.12 20.73 -0.36
C GLY A 12 -10.10 21.61 0.39
N GLU A 13 -9.52 22.58 -0.33
CA GLU A 13 -8.62 23.58 0.25
C GLU A 13 -9.34 24.41 1.32
N GLY A 14 -8.72 24.54 2.51
CA GLY A 14 -9.32 25.26 3.65
C GLY A 14 -10.51 24.55 4.32
N GLY A 15 -10.82 23.31 3.94
CA GLY A 15 -11.86 22.51 4.61
C GLY A 15 -11.53 22.20 6.07
N SER A 16 -12.56 22.15 6.92
CA SER A 16 -12.43 21.76 8.32
C SER A 16 -11.93 20.32 8.47
N ASP A 17 -11.43 19.97 9.66
CA ASP A 17 -11.06 18.60 10.00
C ASP A 17 -12.18 17.63 9.59
N ALA A 18 -11.80 16.55 8.91
CA ALA A 18 -12.76 15.57 8.41
C ALA A 18 -12.33 14.15 8.76
N TRP A 19 -13.27 13.33 9.22
CA TRP A 19 -13.05 11.91 9.46
C TRP A 19 -12.51 11.22 8.22
N ILE A 20 -11.51 10.38 8.42
CA ILE A 20 -11.02 9.42 7.45
C ILE A 20 -11.31 8.00 7.96
N GLY A 21 -11.26 7.00 7.08
CA GLY A 21 -11.61 5.63 7.42
C GLY A 21 -10.66 4.90 8.39
N LEU A 22 -9.59 5.54 8.87
CA LEU A 22 -8.60 4.90 9.74
C LEU A 22 -9.13 4.82 11.19
N ASN A 23 -9.12 3.63 11.78
CA ASN A 23 -9.65 3.38 13.13
C ASN A 23 -8.93 2.24 13.86
N ASN A 24 -9.09 2.17 15.19
CA ASN A 24 -8.51 1.14 16.06
C ASN A 24 -9.57 0.34 16.84
N MET A 25 -10.80 0.27 16.32
CA MET A 25 -11.94 -0.25 17.09
C MET A 25 -11.99 -1.79 17.21
N THR A 26 -11.24 -2.52 16.38
CA THR A 26 -11.53 -3.94 16.10
C THR A 26 -10.35 -4.90 16.26
N THR A 27 -9.12 -4.43 16.43
CA THR A 27 -7.95 -5.30 16.49
C THR A 27 -6.99 -4.93 17.61
N SER A 28 -6.80 -5.84 18.56
CA SER A 28 -5.67 -5.80 19.51
C SER A 28 -4.36 -6.24 18.85
N ASP A 29 -4.46 -6.95 17.72
CA ASP A 29 -3.31 -7.53 17.04
C ASP A 29 -2.52 -6.46 16.29
N ARG A 30 -1.20 -6.48 16.50
CA ARG A 30 -0.24 -5.62 15.82
C ARG A 30 0.27 -6.31 14.58
N PHE A 31 0.25 -5.62 13.44
CA PHE A 31 0.75 -6.16 12.18
C PHE A 31 1.95 -5.37 11.67
N TRP A 32 2.92 -6.07 11.08
CA TRP A 32 4.10 -5.47 10.48
C TRP A 32 3.75 -4.83 9.13
N LEU A 33 4.20 -3.60 8.93
CA LEU A 33 4.00 -2.80 7.72
C LEU A 33 5.29 -2.08 7.36
N TRP A 34 5.55 -1.94 6.06
CA TRP A 34 6.59 -1.05 5.57
C TRP A 34 6.05 0.37 5.40
N SER A 35 6.86 1.36 5.75
CA SER A 35 6.50 2.78 5.67
C SER A 35 6.28 3.26 4.25
N GLU A 36 7.00 2.68 3.29
CA GLU A 36 6.78 2.89 1.88
C GLU A 36 5.38 2.39 1.49
N PRO A 37 4.53 3.24 0.87
CA PRO A 37 3.25 2.80 0.34
C PRO A 37 3.42 1.64 -0.65
N GLU A 38 2.44 0.73 -0.70
CA GLU A 38 2.39 -0.44 -1.62
C GLU A 38 3.32 -1.59 -1.26
N LYS A 39 4.38 -1.36 -0.48
CA LYS A 39 5.26 -2.42 -0.06
C LYS A 39 4.60 -3.31 1.00
N MET A 40 4.48 -4.60 0.68
CA MET A 40 3.92 -5.58 1.60
C MET A 40 4.99 -6.19 2.51
N TYR A 41 4.62 -6.42 3.75
CA TYR A 41 5.43 -7.21 4.67
C TYR A 41 5.33 -8.69 4.31
N ASN A 42 6.47 -9.37 4.25
CA ASN A 42 6.57 -10.80 4.02
C ASN A 42 7.48 -11.42 5.08
N LYS A 43 6.92 -12.32 5.89
CA LYS A 43 7.65 -13.00 6.96
C LYS A 43 8.86 -13.80 6.47
N ASN A 44 8.84 -14.29 5.23
CA ASN A 44 9.97 -15.04 4.66
C ASN A 44 11.20 -14.15 4.41
N ASP A 45 11.02 -12.83 4.43
CA ASP A 45 12.10 -11.86 4.23
C ASP A 45 12.74 -11.37 5.52
N ASP A 46 12.23 -11.82 6.67
CA ASP A 46 12.67 -11.42 7.98
C ASP A 46 14.16 -11.69 8.22
N ASN A 47 14.82 -10.75 8.90
CA ASN A 47 16.21 -10.89 9.34
C ASN A 47 16.37 -10.49 10.82
N TRP A 48 15.43 -10.93 11.67
CA TRP A 48 15.47 -10.68 13.11
C TRP A 48 16.74 -11.20 13.77
N TYR A 49 17.26 -10.44 14.73
CA TYR A 49 18.26 -10.96 15.64
C TYR A 49 17.66 -12.07 16.52
N ASP A 50 18.50 -13.00 16.98
CA ASP A 50 18.07 -14.10 17.83
C ASP A 50 17.39 -13.57 19.11
N GLY A 51 16.10 -13.89 19.25
CA GLY A 51 15.28 -13.43 20.36
C GLY A 51 14.53 -12.12 20.11
N GLU A 52 14.53 -11.58 18.89
CA GLU A 52 13.66 -10.48 18.44
C GLU A 52 12.52 -11.00 17.53
N PRO A 53 11.38 -10.28 17.42
CA PRO A 53 11.00 -9.11 18.23
C PRO A 53 10.53 -9.51 19.64
N ASN A 54 10.87 -8.73 20.66
CA ASN A 54 10.66 -9.13 22.07
C ASN A 54 9.79 -8.21 22.94
N ASP A 55 9.45 -6.99 22.49
CA ASP A 55 8.69 -6.03 23.31
C ASP A 55 9.27 -5.86 24.73
N LYS A 56 10.61 -5.86 24.85
CA LYS A 56 11.34 -6.06 26.12
C LYS A 56 10.95 -5.09 27.22
N ASN A 57 10.48 -3.89 26.86
CA ASN A 57 10.04 -2.87 27.80
C ASN A 57 8.60 -2.38 27.55
N GLY A 58 7.76 -3.20 26.93
CA GLY A 58 6.43 -2.83 26.44
C GLY A 58 6.39 -2.79 24.91
N PRO A 59 5.31 -2.23 24.32
CA PRO A 59 5.16 -2.22 22.87
C PRO A 59 6.31 -1.51 22.13
N GLU A 60 7.09 -2.27 21.36
CA GLU A 60 8.24 -1.78 20.59
C GLU A 60 7.90 -1.73 19.09
N ASN A 61 7.20 -0.67 18.67
CA ASN A 61 6.54 -0.69 17.37
C ASN A 61 7.43 -0.32 16.17
N CYS A 62 8.72 -0.05 16.34
CA CYS A 62 9.61 0.40 15.26
C CYS A 62 10.85 -0.45 15.16
N VAL A 63 11.38 -0.63 13.95
CA VAL A 63 12.52 -1.52 13.71
C VAL A 63 13.76 -0.75 13.33
N PHE A 64 14.86 -1.09 13.98
CA PHE A 64 16.19 -0.65 13.57
C PHE A 64 17.04 -1.84 13.14
N ILE A 65 18.08 -1.55 12.35
CA ILE A 65 19.12 -2.51 11.98
C ILE A 65 20.45 -2.17 12.63
N ASP A 66 21.27 -3.18 12.85
CA ASP A 66 22.68 -3.03 13.21
C ASP A 66 23.62 -3.12 11.99
N GLN A 67 24.93 -3.10 12.25
CA GLN A 67 25.97 -3.26 11.23
C GLN A 67 25.94 -4.60 10.47
N ASN A 68 25.34 -5.64 11.06
CA ASN A 68 25.13 -6.96 10.45
C ASN A 68 23.78 -7.05 9.73
N LYS A 69 23.04 -5.93 9.67
CA LYS A 69 21.70 -5.81 9.07
C LYS A 69 20.64 -6.64 9.78
N GLN A 70 20.89 -7.09 11.01
CA GLN A 70 19.91 -7.82 11.81
C GLN A 70 18.88 -6.85 12.37
N TRP A 71 17.62 -7.28 12.45
CA TRP A 71 16.49 -6.46 12.85
C TRP A 71 16.22 -6.59 14.34
N TYR A 72 15.86 -5.46 14.95
CA TYR A 72 15.49 -5.35 16.36
C TYR A 72 14.29 -4.42 16.47
N ASP A 73 13.27 -4.80 17.24
CA ASP A 73 12.21 -3.90 17.61
C ASP A 73 12.67 -2.98 18.75
N ASP A 74 12.19 -1.75 18.74
CA ASP A 74 12.47 -0.77 19.78
C ASP A 74 11.33 0.26 19.87
N ASP A 75 11.36 1.02 20.95
CA ASP A 75 10.52 2.18 21.13
C ASP A 75 10.75 3.17 19.98
N CYS A 76 9.70 3.45 19.24
CA CYS A 76 9.67 4.43 18.16
C CYS A 76 10.13 5.84 18.61
N GLY A 77 10.01 6.16 19.90
CA GLY A 77 10.49 7.39 20.52
C GLY A 77 12.01 7.47 20.68
N THR A 78 12.72 6.34 20.59
CA THR A 78 14.18 6.30 20.74
C THR A 78 14.86 7.09 19.62
N SER A 79 15.80 7.95 20.00
CA SER A 79 16.60 8.69 19.03
C SER A 79 17.66 7.77 18.41
N ARG A 80 17.54 7.48 17.12
CA ARG A 80 18.50 6.67 16.34
C ARG A 80 18.80 7.37 15.02
N CYS A 81 19.91 6.98 14.40
CA CYS A 81 20.14 7.38 13.03
C CYS A 81 19.16 6.68 12.11
N PHE A 82 19.01 7.18 10.89
CA PHE A 82 18.05 6.63 9.95
C PHE A 82 18.57 6.75 8.53
N ILE A 83 18.01 5.94 7.65
CA ILE A 83 18.41 5.86 6.25
C ILE A 83 17.19 6.20 5.41
N CYS A 84 17.28 7.28 4.64
CA CYS A 84 16.31 7.58 3.61
C CYS A 84 16.75 6.96 2.28
N TYR A 85 15.78 6.56 1.47
CA TYR A 85 16.03 6.13 0.10
C TYR A 85 15.02 6.74 -0.87
N LYS A 86 15.47 6.98 -2.10
CA LYS A 86 14.65 7.43 -3.23
C LYS A 86 15.12 6.72 -4.50
N GLY A 87 14.31 5.82 -5.06
CA GLY A 87 14.62 5.14 -6.31
C GLY A 87 16.02 4.50 -6.35
N SER A 88 16.44 3.86 -5.24
CA SER A 88 17.77 3.27 -4.98
C SER A 88 18.89 4.23 -4.54
N SER A 89 18.66 5.54 -4.50
CA SER A 89 19.64 6.50 -3.96
C SER A 89 19.48 6.64 -2.45
N VAL A 90 20.57 6.45 -1.71
CA VAL A 90 20.60 6.58 -0.24
C VAL A 90 20.98 8.01 0.13
N ILE A 91 20.19 8.61 1.02
CA ILE A 91 20.45 9.95 1.55
C ILE A 91 20.90 9.81 3.01
N ASN A 92 22.03 10.41 3.34
CA ASN A 92 22.69 10.29 4.64
C ASN A 92 22.14 11.32 5.64
N MET A 93 21.89 10.91 6.89
CA MET A 93 21.06 11.66 7.84
C MET A 93 21.54 11.63 9.31
N THR A 94 20.91 12.46 10.14
CA THR A 94 21.20 12.65 11.57
C THR A 94 20.38 11.70 12.48
N LYS A 95 20.40 11.92 13.79
CA LYS A 95 19.58 11.17 14.75
C LYS A 95 18.19 11.77 14.92
N ALA A 96 17.17 10.93 14.91
CA ALA A 96 15.79 11.30 15.22
C ALA A 96 15.02 10.10 15.76
N ASN A 97 13.84 10.35 16.34
CA ASN A 97 12.85 9.30 16.57
C ASN A 97 12.24 8.83 15.23
N TRP A 98 11.60 7.67 15.21
CA TRP A 98 11.16 7.02 13.97
C TRP A 98 10.19 7.90 13.15
N THR A 99 9.21 8.54 13.81
CA THR A 99 8.23 9.41 13.15
C THR A 99 8.88 10.64 12.52
N THR A 100 9.83 11.26 13.22
CA THR A 100 10.56 12.43 12.70
C THR A 100 11.47 12.02 11.55
N ALA A 101 12.11 10.85 11.64
CA ALA A 101 12.95 10.29 10.59
C ALA A 101 12.14 10.01 9.30
N GLN A 102 10.99 9.35 9.41
CA GLN A 102 10.10 9.08 8.28
C GLN A 102 9.64 10.36 7.59
N ARG A 103 9.18 11.35 8.39
CA ARG A 103 8.74 12.65 7.84
C ARG A 103 9.88 13.31 7.08
N PHE A 104 11.07 13.35 7.67
CA PHE A 104 12.24 13.92 7.02
C PHE A 104 12.49 13.27 5.65
N CYS A 105 12.45 11.94 5.57
CA CYS A 105 12.66 11.24 4.30
C CYS A 105 11.61 11.62 3.25
N ARG A 106 10.34 11.73 3.66
CA ARG A 106 9.22 12.10 2.78
C ARG A 106 9.27 13.54 2.28
N GLU A 107 9.66 14.48 3.13
CA GLU A 107 9.92 15.87 2.74
C GLU A 107 11.04 15.97 1.70
N ASN A 108 11.98 15.01 1.71
CA ASN A 108 13.06 14.89 0.74
C ASN A 108 12.74 13.91 -0.40
N GLN A 109 11.45 13.69 -0.69
CA GLN A 109 10.94 12.90 -1.82
C GLN A 109 11.36 11.42 -1.79
N GLY A 110 11.60 10.85 -0.61
CA GLY A 110 11.85 9.43 -0.39
C GLY A 110 11.01 8.88 0.76
N ASP A 111 11.42 7.74 1.33
CA ASP A 111 10.87 7.22 2.60
C ASP A 111 12.03 6.62 3.43
N LEU A 112 11.75 6.16 4.65
CA LEU A 112 12.65 5.29 5.38
C LEU A 112 12.86 4.00 4.59
N ILE A 113 14.10 3.55 4.56
CA ILE A 113 14.46 2.38 3.77
C ILE A 113 13.59 1.17 4.08
N SER A 114 12.85 0.72 3.07
CA SER A 114 11.96 -0.44 3.17
C SER A 114 12.38 -1.57 2.25
N ASP A 115 13.37 -1.34 1.38
CA ASP A 115 13.80 -2.28 0.35
C ASP A 115 15.00 -3.14 0.76
N LYS A 116 14.82 -4.46 0.72
CA LYS A 116 15.84 -5.44 1.09
C LYS A 116 17.07 -5.38 0.17
N LEU A 117 16.87 -5.23 -1.14
CA LEU A 117 17.98 -5.14 -2.09
C LEU A 117 18.76 -3.83 -1.90
N ALA A 118 18.07 -2.74 -1.58
CA ALA A 118 18.72 -1.48 -1.21
C ALA A 118 19.46 -1.60 0.12
N LEU A 119 18.88 -2.23 1.14
CA LEU A 119 19.52 -2.52 2.42
C LEU A 119 20.79 -3.35 2.25
N ASP A 120 20.76 -4.35 1.38
CA ASP A 120 21.91 -5.21 1.10
C ASP A 120 23.07 -4.46 0.43
N LYS A 121 22.77 -3.45 -0.39
CA LYS A 121 23.78 -2.61 -1.05
C LYS A 121 24.36 -1.53 -0.15
N ILE A 122 23.73 -1.24 0.99
CA ILE A 122 24.24 -0.24 1.92
C ILE A 122 25.43 -0.79 2.68
N ASP A 123 26.55 -0.11 2.51
CA ASP A 123 27.70 -0.28 3.37
C ASP A 123 27.54 0.59 4.62
N THR A 124 26.90 0.03 5.65
CA THR A 124 26.75 0.63 6.98
C THR A 124 28.09 0.87 7.68
N THR A 125 29.21 0.41 7.11
CA THR A 125 30.56 0.56 7.66
C THR A 125 31.37 1.70 7.07
N SER A 126 31.10 2.12 5.83
CA SER A 126 31.87 3.16 5.10
C SER A 126 31.07 4.40 4.69
N THR A 127 29.74 4.39 4.83
CA THR A 127 28.93 5.61 4.62
C THR A 127 29.47 6.76 5.46
N PRO A 128 29.62 7.99 4.92
CA PRO A 128 30.19 9.14 5.61
C PRO A 128 29.22 9.68 6.67
N VAL A 129 28.91 8.86 7.67
CA VAL A 129 27.97 9.17 8.75
C VAL A 129 28.71 10.02 9.77
N GLN A 130 28.99 11.27 9.40
CA GLN A 130 29.79 12.22 10.17
C GLN A 130 29.13 12.64 11.50
N SER A 131 27.92 12.15 11.80
CA SER A 131 27.06 12.59 12.92
C SER A 131 26.46 11.44 13.77
N CYS A 132 26.71 10.17 13.46
CA CYS A 132 26.11 9.06 14.22
C CYS A 132 27.16 8.35 15.07
N ASP A 133 26.79 8.05 16.32
CA ASP A 133 27.64 7.31 17.25
C ASP A 133 28.10 5.97 16.65
N ASN A 134 29.23 5.50 17.18
CA ASN A 134 29.90 4.22 16.87
C ASN A 134 29.00 2.97 16.91
N LEU A 135 27.77 3.07 17.41
CA LEU A 135 26.82 1.97 17.54
C LEU A 135 26.20 1.52 16.21
N LYS A 136 26.29 2.32 15.12
CA LYS A 136 25.83 1.93 13.77
C LYS A 136 24.41 1.33 13.74
N ARG A 137 23.47 1.95 14.47
CA ARG A 137 22.06 1.53 14.53
C ARG A 137 21.19 2.50 13.75
N PHE A 138 20.42 1.97 12.81
CA PHE A 138 19.65 2.77 11.85
C PHE A 138 18.18 2.37 11.84
N TRP A 139 17.28 3.33 11.99
CA TRP A 139 15.86 3.14 11.71
C TRP A 139 15.66 2.75 10.24
N ILE A 140 14.80 1.76 10.04
CA ILE A 140 14.28 1.35 8.74
C ILE A 140 12.77 1.60 8.69
N GLY A 141 12.15 1.43 7.52
CA GLY A 141 10.74 1.71 7.31
C GLY A 141 9.78 0.69 7.93
N LEU A 142 10.28 -0.40 8.53
CA LEU A 142 9.43 -1.42 9.13
C LEU A 142 8.88 -0.94 10.48
N PHE A 143 7.56 -1.03 10.65
CA PHE A 143 6.87 -0.68 11.89
C PHE A 143 5.67 -1.60 12.15
N ARG A 144 5.22 -1.67 13.41
CA ARG A 144 3.99 -2.34 13.84
C ARG A 144 2.87 -1.34 14.01
N ASP A 145 1.69 -1.70 13.55
CA ASP A 145 0.50 -0.87 13.69
C ASP A 145 -0.72 -1.69 14.15
N THR A 146 -1.67 -1.00 14.80
CA THR A 146 -2.98 -1.53 15.22
C THR A 146 -4.14 -0.89 14.45
N TRP A 147 -3.86 0.14 13.64
CA TRP A 147 -4.89 0.92 12.95
C TRP A 147 -5.26 0.32 11.60
N ASN A 148 -6.56 0.20 11.35
CA ASN A 148 -7.12 -0.37 10.13
C ASN A 148 -7.95 0.66 9.35
N TRP A 149 -7.93 0.54 8.03
CA TRP A 149 -8.84 1.29 7.18
C TRP A 149 -10.22 0.63 7.15
N SER A 150 -11.26 1.44 7.21
CA SER A 150 -12.66 1.01 7.20
C SER A 150 -13.08 0.32 5.89
N ASP A 151 -12.31 0.49 4.82
CA ASP A 151 -12.49 -0.20 3.54
C ASP A 151 -11.76 -1.56 3.48
N GLY A 152 -11.06 -1.94 4.55
CA GLY A 152 -10.25 -3.16 4.63
C GLY A 152 -8.94 -3.10 3.85
N SER A 153 -8.52 -1.93 3.34
CA SER A 153 -7.25 -1.80 2.62
C SER A 153 -6.04 -1.94 3.56
N SER A 154 -4.98 -2.56 3.04
CA SER A 154 -3.70 -2.78 3.74
C SER A 154 -2.73 -1.59 3.64
N SER A 155 -3.24 -0.38 3.35
CA SER A 155 -2.41 0.80 3.17
C SER A 155 -1.63 1.15 4.44
N SER A 156 -0.31 1.19 4.35
CA SER A 156 0.62 1.60 5.42
C SER A 156 0.82 3.11 5.51
N PHE A 157 0.16 3.90 4.64
CA PHE A 157 0.30 5.35 4.65
C PHE A 157 -0.21 5.93 5.98
N ARG A 158 0.68 6.58 6.71
CA ARG A 158 0.41 7.30 7.97
C ARG A 158 1.02 8.68 7.88
N ASN A 159 0.25 9.71 8.25
CA ASN A 159 0.77 11.07 8.38
C ASN A 159 0.47 11.62 9.79
N TRP A 160 0.78 10.84 10.83
CA TRP A 160 0.46 11.19 12.21
C TRP A 160 0.99 12.58 12.59
N ARG A 161 0.15 13.33 13.31
CA ARG A 161 0.52 14.61 13.91
C ARG A 161 1.69 14.41 14.87
N GLN A 162 2.69 15.28 14.82
CA GLN A 162 3.98 15.08 15.48
C GLN A 162 3.91 15.02 17.02
N ASP A 163 2.91 15.68 17.61
CA ASP A 163 2.66 15.69 19.06
C ASP A 163 1.85 14.48 19.54
N ASP A 164 1.36 13.63 18.63
CA ASP A 164 0.59 12.44 19.01
C ASP A 164 1.51 11.32 19.51
N ARG A 165 1.20 10.79 20.68
CA ARG A 165 1.99 9.78 21.39
C ARG A 165 1.87 8.38 20.79
N ILE A 166 1.13 8.22 19.69
CA ILE A 166 0.82 6.93 19.07
C ILE A 166 2.06 6.08 18.73
N MET A 167 3.21 6.73 18.54
CA MET A 167 4.52 6.12 18.27
C MET A 167 5.49 6.31 19.44
N ASN A 168 5.00 6.28 20.68
CA ASN A 168 5.82 6.37 21.90
C ASN A 168 5.45 5.23 22.85
N LYS A 169 6.44 4.66 23.53
CA LYS A 169 6.29 3.69 24.62
C LYS A 169 5.28 4.08 25.71
N ASP A 170 5.12 5.38 26.00
CA ASP A 170 4.14 5.88 26.97
C ASP A 170 2.70 5.89 26.44
N TYR A 171 2.45 5.36 25.24
CA TYR A 171 1.10 5.22 24.69
C TYR A 171 0.29 4.20 25.50
N THR A 172 -0.42 4.70 26.50
CA THR A 172 -1.62 4.03 26.99
C THR A 172 -2.69 4.25 25.92
N HIS A 173 -3.18 3.17 25.29
CA HIS A 173 -4.36 3.22 24.43
C HIS A 173 -5.46 4.02 25.12
N ASP A 174 -5.65 5.26 24.70
CA ASP A 174 -6.84 6.02 25.04
C ASP A 174 -7.97 5.55 24.12
N ASN A 175 -9.20 5.98 24.40
CA ASN A 175 -10.38 5.64 23.60
C ASN A 175 -10.58 6.59 22.40
N LYS A 176 -9.51 7.25 21.91
CA LYS A 176 -9.54 8.02 20.68
C LYS A 176 -9.21 7.11 19.51
N ASP A 177 -10.13 6.18 19.22
CA ASP A 177 -9.95 5.10 18.24
C ASP A 177 -10.31 5.49 16.80
N CYS A 178 -10.58 6.78 16.52
CA CYS A 178 -10.92 7.28 15.19
C CYS A 178 -9.96 8.40 14.76
N VAL A 179 -9.75 8.53 13.45
CA VAL A 179 -8.79 9.51 12.89
C VAL A 179 -9.49 10.50 11.97
N LYS A 180 -9.19 11.78 12.18
CA LYS A 180 -9.55 12.88 11.27
C LYS A 180 -8.32 13.47 10.59
N LEU A 181 -8.51 14.00 9.39
CA LEU A 181 -7.51 14.70 8.60
C LEU A 181 -7.50 16.19 8.99
N GLY A 182 -6.44 16.63 9.65
CA GLY A 182 -6.20 18.03 10.01
C GLY A 182 -5.79 18.88 8.80
N ALA A 183 -5.77 20.21 8.96
CA ALA A 183 -5.61 21.18 7.86
C ALA A 183 -4.36 20.97 6.99
N GLU A 184 -3.24 20.57 7.60
CA GLU A 184 -1.98 20.29 6.90
C GLU A 184 -1.90 18.86 6.33
N GLY A 185 -2.98 18.09 6.52
CA GLY A 185 -3.10 16.70 6.09
C GLY A 185 -2.55 15.72 7.13
N GLU A 186 -2.26 16.20 8.32
CA GLU A 186 -1.87 15.39 9.46
C GLU A 186 -3.04 14.54 9.97
N PHE A 187 -2.72 13.36 10.47
CA PHE A 187 -3.68 12.43 11.04
C PHE A 187 -3.80 12.73 12.53
N ILE A 188 -5.01 13.10 12.94
CA ILE A 188 -5.34 13.50 14.31
C ILE A 188 -6.28 12.45 14.88
N ARG A 189 -5.91 11.85 16.02
CA ARG A 189 -6.80 10.95 16.75
C ARG A 189 -7.83 11.72 17.54
N ASP A 190 -9.04 11.21 17.52
CA ASP A 190 -10.15 11.78 18.26
C ASP A 190 -11.16 10.70 18.67
N TYR A 191 -12.03 11.04 19.61
CA TYR A 191 -13.07 10.12 20.06
C TYR A 191 -14.04 9.87 18.91
N CYS A 192 -14.33 8.60 18.62
CA CYS A 192 -15.28 8.21 17.57
C CYS A 192 -16.69 8.81 17.74
N THR A 193 -17.02 9.28 18.96
CA THR A 193 -18.29 9.95 19.27
C THR A 193 -18.36 11.41 18.83
N GLN A 194 -17.25 12.00 18.37
CA GLN A 194 -17.24 13.40 17.91
C GLN A 194 -17.90 13.55 16.54
N THR A 195 -18.64 14.64 16.38
CA THR A 195 -19.26 15.00 15.10
C THR A 195 -18.28 15.81 14.28
N ASN A 196 -17.77 15.22 13.20
CA ASN A 196 -16.98 15.91 12.18
C ASN A 196 -17.55 15.57 10.80
N PRO A 197 -17.36 16.41 9.77
CA PRO A 197 -17.56 15.97 8.39
C PRO A 197 -16.66 14.77 8.09
N PHE A 198 -16.96 14.01 7.04
CA PHE A 198 -16.21 12.80 6.73
C PHE A 198 -15.89 12.71 5.24
N ILE A 199 -14.74 12.13 4.92
CA ILE A 199 -14.31 11.89 3.54
C ILE A 199 -14.72 10.48 3.15
N CYS A 200 -15.68 10.38 2.23
CA CYS A 200 -15.97 9.14 1.54
C CYS A 200 -15.24 9.07 0.20
N TYR A 201 -14.82 7.88 -0.17
CA TYR A 201 -14.55 7.53 -1.55
C TYR A 201 -15.37 6.31 -1.90
N SER A 202 -15.93 6.29 -3.10
CA SER A 202 -16.55 5.09 -3.62
C SER A 202 -15.45 4.26 -4.26
N ASP A 203 -15.24 3.05 -3.75
CA ASP A 203 -14.52 2.02 -4.49
C ASP A 203 -15.18 1.86 -5.86
N LEU A 204 -14.48 2.28 -6.92
CA LEU A 204 -14.97 2.18 -8.30
C LEU A 204 -15.13 0.73 -8.74
N PHE A 205 -14.41 -0.19 -8.10
CA PHE A 205 -14.34 -1.59 -8.46
C PHE A 205 -14.86 -2.50 -7.34
N ILE A 206 -15.58 -3.53 -7.75
CA ILE A 206 -16.13 -4.58 -6.90
C ILE A 206 -15.44 -5.88 -7.29
N LEU A 207 -14.74 -6.49 -6.34
CA LEU A 207 -14.23 -7.85 -6.50
C LEU A 207 -15.35 -8.86 -6.22
N VAL A 208 -15.65 -9.68 -7.23
CA VAL A 208 -16.59 -10.78 -7.12
C VAL A 208 -15.80 -12.08 -6.97
N LYS A 209 -15.99 -12.76 -5.84
CA LYS A 209 -15.27 -13.99 -5.48
C LYS A 209 -15.86 -15.28 -6.08
N GLU A 210 -16.87 -15.16 -6.92
CA GLU A 210 -17.37 -16.29 -7.71
C GLU A 210 -16.35 -16.69 -8.79
N LYS A 211 -16.21 -17.99 -9.07
CA LYS A 211 -15.36 -18.48 -10.16
C LYS A 211 -16.19 -18.63 -11.42
N LYS A 212 -16.02 -17.71 -12.37
CA LYS A 212 -16.76 -17.67 -13.64
C LYS A 212 -15.82 -17.63 -14.82
N ASN A 213 -16.29 -18.15 -15.95
CA ASN A 213 -15.58 -17.93 -17.21
C ASN A 213 -15.75 -16.47 -17.67
N PHE A 214 -15.01 -16.05 -18.69
CA PHE A 214 -14.99 -14.64 -19.09
C PHE A 214 -16.39 -14.12 -19.45
N GLU A 215 -17.14 -14.87 -20.25
CA GLU A 215 -18.49 -14.48 -20.69
C GLU A 215 -19.49 -14.44 -19.53
N GLU A 216 -19.46 -15.45 -18.65
CA GLU A 216 -20.28 -15.50 -17.44
C GLU A 216 -19.99 -14.31 -16.50
N ALA A 217 -18.71 -13.95 -16.35
CA ALA A 217 -18.27 -12.80 -15.56
C ALA A 217 -18.76 -11.47 -16.17
N LEU A 218 -18.60 -11.32 -17.49
CA LEU A 218 -19.09 -10.17 -18.26
C LEU A 218 -20.60 -9.96 -18.05
N VAL A 219 -21.37 -11.03 -18.26
CA VAL A 219 -22.83 -11.00 -18.08
C VAL A 219 -23.20 -10.70 -16.64
N TYR A 220 -22.50 -11.28 -15.66
CA TYR A 220 -22.73 -10.99 -14.25
C TYR A 220 -22.52 -9.51 -13.95
N CYS A 221 -21.39 -8.94 -14.35
CA CYS A 221 -21.07 -7.54 -14.07
C CYS A 221 -22.08 -6.61 -14.73
N ARG A 222 -22.50 -6.84 -15.98
CA ARG A 222 -23.50 -6.00 -16.66
C ARG A 222 -24.89 -6.07 -16.04
N ARG A 223 -25.27 -7.22 -15.47
CA ARG A 223 -26.56 -7.39 -14.80
C ARG A 223 -26.57 -6.73 -13.42
N ASN A 224 -25.60 -7.07 -12.59
CA ASN A 224 -25.58 -6.69 -11.17
C ASN A 224 -24.87 -5.36 -10.90
N HIS A 225 -23.93 -4.99 -11.77
CA HIS A 225 -23.07 -3.82 -11.66
C HIS A 225 -23.05 -3.07 -13.00
N ARG A 226 -22.06 -2.22 -13.27
CA ARG A 226 -22.01 -1.49 -14.52
C ARG A 226 -21.55 -2.39 -15.66
N ASP A 227 -20.32 -2.90 -15.59
CA ASP A 227 -19.71 -3.84 -16.55
C ASP A 227 -18.38 -4.40 -15.95
N LEU A 228 -17.68 -5.37 -16.57
CA LEU A 228 -16.35 -5.86 -16.13
C LEU A 228 -15.35 -4.72 -16.12
N VAL A 229 -14.29 -4.66 -15.31
CA VAL A 229 -13.43 -3.45 -15.31
C VAL A 229 -12.63 -3.25 -16.61
N TRP A 230 -12.66 -2.03 -17.17
CA TRP A 230 -11.77 -1.56 -18.24
C TRP A 230 -11.02 -0.29 -17.81
N PHE A 231 -9.86 -0.04 -18.40
CA PHE A 231 -9.00 1.10 -18.10
C PHE A 231 -8.43 1.69 -19.39
N ILE A 232 -8.54 3.00 -19.57
CA ILE A 232 -7.97 3.70 -20.74
C ILE A 232 -7.10 4.83 -20.21
N ASP A 233 -5.78 4.64 -20.29
CA ASP A 233 -4.78 5.64 -19.90
C ASP A 233 -5.00 6.26 -18.51
N GLN A 234 -5.53 5.45 -17.58
CA GLN A 234 -5.79 5.83 -16.19
C GLN A 234 -4.88 5.03 -15.23
N PRO A 235 -3.64 5.50 -14.93
CA PRO A 235 -2.71 4.78 -14.07
C PRO A 235 -3.27 4.58 -12.64
N ASP A 236 -4.01 5.56 -12.12
CA ASP A 236 -4.61 5.47 -10.77
C ASP A 236 -5.70 4.41 -10.69
N LEU A 237 -6.52 4.26 -11.75
CA LEU A 237 -7.56 3.23 -11.80
C LEU A 237 -6.94 1.84 -11.94
N LYS A 238 -5.90 1.70 -12.77
CA LYS A 238 -5.16 0.44 -12.89
C LYS A 238 -4.62 -0.01 -11.53
N LYS A 239 -3.99 0.90 -10.79
CA LYS A 239 -3.48 0.65 -9.45
C LYS A 239 -4.59 0.26 -8.47
N MET A 240 -5.72 0.97 -8.47
CA MET A 240 -6.87 0.63 -7.64
C MET A 240 -7.40 -0.79 -7.92
N ALA A 241 -7.46 -1.19 -9.18
CA ALA A 241 -7.86 -2.55 -9.54
C ALA A 241 -6.85 -3.60 -9.10
N GLN A 242 -5.54 -3.33 -9.22
CA GLN A 242 -4.47 -4.20 -8.70
C GLN A 242 -4.60 -4.43 -7.19
N GLU A 243 -4.82 -3.36 -6.43
CA GLU A 243 -5.05 -3.44 -4.99
C GLU A 243 -6.29 -4.25 -4.64
N LYS A 244 -7.37 -4.15 -5.44
CA LYS A 244 -8.57 -4.98 -5.24
C LYS A 244 -8.34 -6.43 -5.65
N ALA A 245 -7.56 -6.70 -6.70
CA ALA A 245 -7.25 -8.05 -7.16
C ALA A 245 -6.48 -8.87 -6.11
N GLN A 246 -5.64 -8.22 -5.29
CA GLN A 246 -4.91 -8.86 -4.18
C GLN A 246 -5.83 -9.57 -3.17
N MET A 247 -7.10 -9.17 -3.08
CA MET A 247 -8.10 -9.77 -2.18
C MET A 247 -8.81 -11.01 -2.78
N ALA A 248 -8.47 -11.39 -4.03
CA ALA A 248 -9.07 -12.52 -4.72
C ALA A 248 -8.64 -13.87 -4.14
N GLU A 249 -9.45 -14.89 -4.38
CA GLU A 249 -9.15 -16.27 -4.00
C GLU A 249 -8.41 -17.02 -5.11
N THR A 250 -8.61 -16.59 -6.35
CA THR A 250 -7.92 -17.12 -7.53
C THR A 250 -6.59 -16.40 -7.76
N GLU A 251 -5.66 -17.07 -8.45
CA GLU A 251 -4.33 -16.57 -8.78
C GLU A 251 -4.36 -15.34 -9.70
N VAL A 252 -5.44 -15.22 -10.48
CA VAL A 252 -5.72 -14.08 -11.36
C VAL A 252 -7.18 -13.65 -11.20
N VAL A 253 -7.51 -12.46 -11.67
CA VAL A 253 -8.89 -11.97 -11.79
C VAL A 253 -9.19 -11.51 -13.21
N TRP A 254 -10.39 -11.80 -13.70
CA TRP A 254 -10.82 -11.26 -14.99
C TRP A 254 -10.98 -9.75 -14.92
N VAL A 255 -10.49 -9.10 -15.98
CA VAL A 255 -10.83 -7.73 -16.37
C VAL A 255 -11.49 -7.76 -17.73
N GLY A 256 -12.10 -6.67 -18.15
CA GLY A 256 -12.84 -6.58 -19.40
C GLY A 256 -11.95 -6.46 -20.64
N LEU A 257 -10.84 -7.17 -20.72
CA LEU A 257 -9.93 -7.18 -21.86
C LEU A 257 -10.04 -8.51 -22.60
N PHE A 258 -10.22 -8.50 -23.91
CA PHE A 258 -10.34 -9.73 -24.71
C PHE A 258 -9.74 -9.56 -26.10
N TYR A 259 -9.32 -10.68 -26.69
CA TYR A 259 -8.72 -10.70 -28.01
C TYR A 259 -9.78 -10.89 -29.10
N VAL A 260 -9.66 -10.12 -30.18
CA VAL A 260 -10.57 -10.17 -31.32
C VAL A 260 -9.79 -10.60 -32.56
N CYS A 261 -9.94 -11.87 -32.92
CA CYS A 261 -9.13 -12.51 -33.97
C CYS A 261 -9.20 -11.83 -35.34
N PHE A 262 -10.38 -11.41 -35.80
CA PHE A 262 -10.50 -10.79 -37.13
C PHE A 262 -9.89 -9.38 -37.20
N LEU A 263 -9.64 -8.75 -36.04
CA LEU A 263 -8.94 -7.47 -35.94
C LEU A 263 -7.48 -7.66 -35.53
N GLU A 264 -7.07 -8.90 -35.23
CA GLU A 264 -5.78 -9.23 -34.63
C GLU A 264 -5.42 -8.31 -33.44
N SER A 265 -6.44 -7.92 -32.66
CA SER A 265 -6.33 -6.81 -31.70
C SER A 265 -6.99 -7.14 -30.37
N TRP A 266 -6.40 -6.59 -29.29
CA TRP A 266 -6.98 -6.58 -27.96
C TRP A 266 -7.92 -5.40 -27.79
N ILE A 267 -9.12 -5.64 -27.24
CA ILE A 267 -10.18 -4.65 -27.09
C ILE A 267 -10.79 -4.73 -25.69
N TRP A 268 -11.12 -3.57 -25.14
CA TRP A 268 -11.87 -3.48 -23.90
C TRP A 268 -13.36 -3.73 -24.10
N VAL A 269 -14.07 -4.23 -23.09
CA VAL A 269 -15.52 -4.52 -23.15
C VAL A 269 -16.40 -3.30 -23.42
N ASN A 270 -15.86 -2.09 -23.27
CA ASN A 270 -16.52 -0.84 -23.65
C ASN A 270 -16.31 -0.44 -25.12
N GLY A 271 -15.51 -1.20 -25.88
CA GLY A 271 -15.27 -1.01 -27.31
C GLY A 271 -13.99 -0.26 -27.68
N ASP A 272 -13.22 0.20 -26.69
CA ASP A 272 -11.99 0.95 -26.94
C ASP A 272 -10.78 0.04 -27.18
N TYR A 273 -9.88 0.47 -28.06
CA TYR A 273 -8.63 -0.23 -28.35
C TYR A 273 -7.62 -0.05 -27.22
N VAL A 274 -6.72 -1.02 -27.06
CA VAL A 274 -5.54 -0.88 -26.20
C VAL A 274 -4.51 0.00 -26.92
N ASP A 275 -3.95 0.99 -26.22
CA ASP A 275 -2.90 1.85 -26.78
C ASP A 275 -1.62 1.04 -27.06
N SER A 276 -0.91 1.44 -28.11
CA SER A 276 0.31 0.83 -28.66
C SER A 276 1.52 0.81 -27.71
N ASP A 277 1.53 1.61 -26.65
CA ASP A 277 2.59 1.65 -25.63
C ASP A 277 2.50 0.52 -24.58
N TRP A 278 1.47 -0.33 -24.66
CA TRP A 278 1.30 -1.45 -23.75
C TRP A 278 2.16 -2.61 -24.24
N ASN A 279 3.23 -2.89 -23.49
CA ASN A 279 4.23 -3.93 -23.71
C ASN A 279 3.64 -5.36 -23.57
N TRP A 280 2.58 -5.65 -24.31
CA TRP A 280 2.22 -7.00 -24.69
C TRP A 280 3.28 -7.40 -25.69
N GLU A 281 4.28 -8.18 -25.28
CA GLU A 281 5.04 -8.96 -26.25
C GLU A 281 4.01 -9.72 -27.09
N ASP A 282 3.86 -9.29 -28.34
CA ASP A 282 3.02 -9.89 -29.35
C ASP A 282 3.55 -11.31 -29.60
N PRO A 283 2.92 -12.36 -29.05
CA PRO A 283 3.36 -13.71 -29.24
C PRO A 283 2.52 -14.24 -30.37
N GLY A 284 2.78 -13.78 -31.60
CA GLY A 284 2.02 -14.10 -32.83
C GLY A 284 0.93 -15.15 -32.63
N GLU A 285 -0.30 -14.69 -32.40
CA GLU A 285 -1.32 -15.47 -31.71
C GLU A 285 -2.24 -16.21 -32.69
N ASN A 286 -2.12 -17.55 -32.75
CA ASN A 286 -3.02 -18.42 -33.51
C ASN A 286 -4.28 -18.83 -32.72
N ASP A 287 -4.49 -18.31 -31.49
CA ASP A 287 -5.59 -18.72 -30.61
C ASP A 287 -6.56 -17.56 -30.32
N CYS A 288 -7.79 -17.72 -30.80
CA CYS A 288 -8.86 -16.72 -30.69
C CYS A 288 -9.59 -16.72 -29.36
N ASN A 289 -9.30 -17.65 -28.46
CA ASN A 289 -10.07 -17.84 -27.23
C ASN A 289 -9.35 -17.24 -26.03
N LEU A 290 -8.86 -16.01 -26.14
CA LEU A 290 -8.06 -15.38 -25.11
C LEU A 290 -8.74 -14.15 -24.50
N ALA A 291 -8.59 -14.02 -23.19
CA ALA A 291 -8.94 -12.85 -22.42
C ALA A 291 -7.80 -12.43 -21.49
N GLY A 292 -7.77 -11.14 -21.16
CA GLY A 292 -6.82 -10.55 -20.24
C GLY A 292 -7.30 -10.72 -18.80
N ALA A 293 -6.38 -11.14 -17.94
CA ALA A 293 -6.58 -11.23 -16.51
C ALA A 293 -5.44 -10.49 -15.79
N MET A 294 -5.71 -10.08 -14.56
CA MET A 294 -4.75 -9.42 -13.69
C MET A 294 -4.29 -10.41 -12.62
N GLU A 295 -2.99 -10.53 -12.40
CA GLU A 295 -2.46 -11.36 -11.31
C GLU A 295 -2.77 -10.78 -9.93
N LYS A 296 -2.98 -11.68 -8.96
CA LYS A 296 -3.23 -11.32 -7.56
C LYS A 296 -2.01 -10.68 -6.87
N GLY A 297 -0.79 -10.95 -7.33
CA GLY A 297 0.45 -10.57 -6.61
C GLY A 297 1.58 -9.98 -7.46
N GLY A 298 1.34 -9.69 -8.75
CA GLY A 298 2.38 -9.19 -9.65
C GLY A 298 2.43 -7.66 -9.72
N GLU A 299 3.63 -7.09 -9.68
CA GLU A 299 3.85 -5.72 -10.15
C GLU A 299 3.67 -5.70 -11.69
N ASN A 300 2.50 -5.25 -12.15
CA ASN A 300 2.20 -4.95 -13.56
C ASN A 300 2.13 -6.11 -14.57
N GLN A 301 2.01 -7.37 -14.14
CA GLN A 301 1.87 -8.49 -15.07
C GLN A 301 0.40 -8.79 -15.36
N TRP A 302 -0.08 -8.27 -16.49
CA TRP A 302 -1.31 -8.77 -17.12
C TRP A 302 -1.01 -10.10 -17.78
N VAL A 303 -1.92 -11.05 -17.64
CA VAL A 303 -1.74 -12.39 -18.18
C VAL A 303 -2.87 -12.77 -19.09
N LYS A 304 -2.54 -13.57 -20.09
CA LYS A 304 -3.47 -14.11 -21.06
C LYS A 304 -4.01 -15.42 -20.52
N LYS A 305 -5.32 -15.57 -20.57
CA LYS A 305 -6.01 -16.78 -20.10
C LYS A 305 -7.05 -17.20 -21.12
N HIS A 306 -7.33 -18.50 -21.12
CA HIS A 306 -8.30 -19.04 -22.05
C HIS A 306 -9.72 -18.66 -21.60
N LEU A 307 -10.60 -18.28 -22.53
CA LEU A 307 -11.95 -17.77 -22.21
C LEU A 307 -12.79 -18.73 -21.35
N GLY A 308 -12.51 -20.05 -21.44
CA GLY A 308 -13.19 -21.11 -20.69
C GLY A 308 -12.68 -21.30 -19.26
N ASP A 309 -11.52 -20.74 -18.91
CA ASP A 309 -10.98 -20.80 -17.56
C ASP A 309 -11.88 -20.04 -16.58
N ARG A 310 -11.85 -20.41 -15.30
CA ARG A 310 -12.75 -19.85 -14.29
C ARG A 310 -12.00 -19.15 -13.16
N TYR A 311 -12.19 -17.83 -13.08
CA TYR A 311 -11.52 -16.98 -12.10
C TYR A 311 -12.51 -16.06 -11.38
N ASN A 312 -12.05 -15.45 -10.28
CA ASN A 312 -12.69 -14.26 -9.73
C ASN A 312 -12.59 -13.10 -10.73
N PHE A 313 -13.36 -12.05 -10.53
CA PHE A 313 -13.44 -10.97 -11.51
C PHE A 313 -13.80 -9.63 -10.88
N LEU A 314 -13.36 -8.56 -11.54
CA LEU A 314 -13.61 -7.19 -11.11
C LEU A 314 -14.73 -6.59 -11.94
N CYS A 315 -15.73 -6.00 -11.28
CA CYS A 315 -16.77 -5.20 -11.93
C CYS A 315 -16.63 -3.71 -11.60
N VAL A 316 -17.05 -2.84 -12.51
CA VAL A 316 -17.25 -1.41 -12.26
C VAL A 316 -18.56 -1.20 -11.50
N ARG A 317 -18.53 -0.46 -10.41
CA ARG A 317 -19.71 -0.12 -9.60
C ARG A 317 -20.67 0.79 -10.38
N LYS A 318 -21.98 0.61 -10.22
CA LYS A 318 -23.00 1.56 -10.72
C LYS A 318 -22.91 2.84 -9.89
N GLY A 319 -22.79 3.98 -10.56
CA GLY A 319 -22.73 5.30 -9.94
C GLY A 319 -24.06 5.74 -9.38
#